data_AF-A0A9D4H3S8-F1
#
_entry.id   AF-A0A9D4H3S8-F1
#
_cell.length_a   1.000
_cell.length_b   1.000
_cell.length_c   1.000
_cell.angle_alpha   90.00
_cell.angle_beta   90.00
_cell.angle_gamma   90.00
#
_symmetry.space_group_name_H-M   'P 1'
#
loop_
_entity.id
_entity.type
_entity.pdbx_description
1 polymer ?
#
loop_
_entity_poly.entity_id
_entity_poly.type
_entity_poly.pdbx_seq_one_letter_code
_entity_poly.pdbx_strand_id
1 'polypeptide(L)'
;MVFEILAVEVKFSELIALKQAEAESAKIKQKYTQQEAAPLKQKAESEANFQVLSQQKAFEAAAAEIKVLQEHDVSESHRYGKAEIVHQSITRRIESFPQLPANVQERWAAKANDYEKKHIVSFPPSTAFVEFIRDQATICKL
;
A
#
# COMPACT_ATOMS: atom_id res chain seq x y z
N MET A 1 85.20 -6.85 -29.41
CA MET A 1 84.98 -6.10 -28.16
C MET A 1 84.31 -4.75 -28.37
N VAL A 2 84.82 -3.81 -29.19
CA VAL A 2 84.20 -2.46 -29.32
C VAL A 2 82.78 -2.49 -29.90
N PHE A 3 82.50 -3.37 -30.87
CA PHE A 3 81.16 -3.50 -31.48
C PHE A 3 80.08 -4.04 -30.55
N GLU A 4 80.44 -4.89 -29.57
CA GLU A 4 79.47 -5.48 -28.62
C GLU A 4 79.02 -4.46 -27.56
N ILE A 5 79.90 -3.56 -27.15
CA ILE A 5 79.59 -2.51 -26.16
C ILE A 5 78.55 -1.54 -26.73
N LEU A 6 78.72 -1.10 -27.98
CA LEU A 6 77.77 -0.22 -28.67
C LEU A 6 76.39 -0.90 -28.86
N ALA A 7 76.36 -2.20 -29.13
CA ALA A 7 75.10 -2.93 -29.29
C ALA A 7 74.30 -3.08 -27.98
N VAL A 8 74.97 -3.08 -26.83
CA VAL A 8 74.33 -3.13 -25.50
C VAL A 8 73.72 -1.77 -25.13
N GLU A 9 74.41 -0.66 -25.43
CA GLU A 9 73.90 0.69 -25.15
C GLU A 9 72.65 1.03 -25.98
N VAL A 10 72.63 0.62 -27.26
CA VAL A 10 71.47 0.82 -28.14
C VAL A 10 70.22 0.09 -27.61
N LYS A 11 70.38 -1.18 -27.21
CA LYS A 11 69.26 -1.99 -26.63
C LYS A 11 68.74 -1.41 -25.32
N PHE A 12 69.61 -0.81 -24.50
CA PHE A 12 69.21 -0.20 -23.25
C PHE A 12 68.40 1.08 -23.46
N SER A 13 68.78 1.91 -24.44
CA SER A 13 67.98 3.09 -24.86
C SER A 13 66.60 2.71 -25.37
N GLU A 14 66.49 1.66 -26.20
CA GLU A 14 65.19 1.16 -26.70
C GLU A 14 64.28 0.68 -25.56
N LEU A 15 64.86 -0.02 -24.56
CA LEU A 15 64.11 -0.49 -23.39
C LEU A 15 63.58 0.69 -22.55
N ILE A 16 64.36 1.75 -22.39
CA ILE A 16 63.93 2.97 -21.68
C ILE A 16 62.79 3.64 -22.43
N ALA A 17 62.91 3.80 -23.75
CA ALA A 17 61.87 4.39 -24.59
C ALA A 17 60.57 3.59 -24.54
N LEU A 18 60.66 2.25 -24.55
CA LEU A 18 59.49 1.37 -24.40
C LEU A 18 58.83 1.54 -23.03
N LYS A 19 59.61 1.60 -21.94
CA LYS A 19 59.08 1.82 -20.59
C LYS A 19 58.44 3.21 -20.43
N GLN A 20 59.00 4.23 -21.09
CA GLN A 20 58.40 5.56 -21.13
C GLN A 20 57.09 5.56 -21.91
N ALA A 21 57.03 4.91 -23.08
CA ALA A 21 55.81 4.77 -23.86
C ALA A 21 54.72 4.01 -23.08
N GLU A 22 55.09 2.93 -22.38
CA GLU A 22 54.18 2.21 -21.48
C GLU A 22 53.66 3.12 -20.37
N ALA A 23 54.53 3.88 -19.70
CA ALA A 23 54.16 4.80 -18.63
C ALA A 23 53.25 5.95 -19.13
N GLU A 24 53.51 6.49 -20.32
CA GLU A 24 52.68 7.50 -20.96
C GLU A 24 51.30 6.93 -21.33
N SER A 25 51.25 5.72 -21.91
CA SER A 25 49.99 5.05 -22.22
C SER A 25 49.15 4.79 -20.96
N ALA A 26 49.80 4.41 -19.84
CA ALA A 26 49.15 4.17 -18.57
C ALA A 26 48.58 5.46 -17.97
N LYS A 27 49.34 6.57 -18.04
CA LYS A 27 48.88 7.89 -17.61
C LYS A 27 47.66 8.37 -18.41
N ILE A 28 47.67 8.18 -19.72
CA ILE A 28 46.54 8.55 -20.58
C ILE A 28 45.29 7.74 -20.20
N LYS A 29 45.42 6.41 -20.07
CA LYS A 29 44.31 5.55 -19.63
C LYS A 29 43.77 5.97 -18.28
N GLN A 30 44.64 6.21 -17.30
CA GLN A 30 44.24 6.66 -15.97
C GLN A 30 43.45 7.98 -16.04
N LYS A 31 43.90 8.94 -16.86
CA LYS A 31 43.20 10.23 -17.03
C LYS A 31 41.81 10.06 -17.62
N TYR A 32 41.66 9.22 -18.65
CA TYR A 32 40.35 8.91 -19.23
C TYR A 32 39.44 8.21 -18.22
N THR A 33 39.94 7.21 -17.49
CA THR A 33 39.17 6.53 -16.44
C THR A 33 38.75 7.48 -15.32
N GLN A 34 39.61 8.42 -14.92
CA GLN A 34 39.27 9.45 -13.95
C GLN A 34 38.20 10.43 -14.49
N GLN A 35 38.29 10.81 -15.76
CA GLN A 35 37.29 11.66 -16.41
C GLN A 35 35.92 10.99 -16.52
N GLU A 36 35.87 9.68 -16.74
CA GLU A 36 34.62 8.91 -16.80
C GLU A 36 34.03 8.60 -15.41
N ALA A 37 34.87 8.53 -14.36
CA ALA A 37 34.41 8.25 -13.00
C ALA A 37 33.56 9.38 -12.40
N ALA A 38 33.86 10.65 -12.73
CA ALA A 38 33.10 11.80 -12.23
C ALA A 38 31.62 11.80 -12.68
N PRO A 39 31.28 11.68 -13.98
CA PRO A 39 29.89 11.62 -14.42
C PRO A 39 29.18 10.35 -13.94
N LEU A 40 29.89 9.23 -13.79
CA LEU A 40 29.33 8.01 -13.20
C LEU A 40 28.86 8.21 -11.76
N LYS A 41 29.68 8.89 -10.93
CA LYS A 41 29.30 9.25 -9.56
C LYS A 41 28.10 10.18 -9.54
N GLN A 42 28.12 11.23 -10.36
CA GLN A 42 27.01 12.19 -10.42
C GLN A 42 25.70 11.52 -10.88
N LYS A 43 25.78 10.60 -11.85
CA LYS A 43 24.62 9.82 -12.30
C LYS A 43 24.06 8.97 -11.15
N ALA A 44 24.91 8.20 -10.46
CA ALA A 44 24.49 7.36 -9.34
C ALA A 44 23.85 8.19 -8.21
N GLU A 45 24.42 9.36 -7.89
CA GLU A 45 23.86 10.31 -6.92
C GLU A 45 22.48 10.82 -7.37
N SER A 46 22.34 11.22 -8.63
CA SER A 46 21.07 11.72 -9.17
C SER A 46 19.97 10.65 -9.17
N GLU A 47 20.32 9.40 -9.47
CA GLU A 47 19.40 8.26 -9.46
C GLU A 47 18.97 7.92 -8.03
N ALA A 48 19.90 7.91 -7.07
CA ALA A 48 19.58 7.73 -5.66
C ALA A 48 18.67 8.84 -5.12
N ASN A 49 18.95 10.10 -5.45
CA ASN A 49 18.12 11.24 -5.05
C ASN A 49 16.70 11.15 -5.61
N PHE A 50 16.57 10.76 -6.88
CA PHE A 50 15.26 10.55 -7.51
C PHE A 50 14.47 9.44 -6.80
N GLN A 51 15.13 8.33 -6.46
CA GLN A 51 14.48 7.22 -5.79
C GLN A 51 13.98 7.60 -4.39
N VAL A 52 14.79 8.30 -3.60
CA VAL A 52 14.40 8.81 -2.28
C VAL A 52 13.21 9.77 -2.39
N LEU A 53 13.25 10.71 -3.34
CA LEU A 53 12.18 11.69 -3.54
C LEU A 53 10.87 11.02 -3.98
N SER A 54 10.95 9.99 -4.83
CA SER A 54 9.80 9.18 -5.22
C SER A 54 9.17 8.45 -4.04
N GLN A 55 9.99 7.87 -3.16
CA GLN A 55 9.51 7.20 -1.96
C GLN A 55 8.91 8.19 -0.96
N GLN A 56 9.51 9.36 -0.78
CA GLN A 56 8.99 10.42 0.07
C GLN A 56 7.60 10.88 -0.42
N LYS A 57 7.44 11.10 -1.72
CA LYS A 57 6.14 11.46 -2.30
C LYS A 57 5.08 10.38 -2.07
N ALA A 58 5.44 9.11 -2.19
CA ALA A 58 4.52 8.01 -1.92
C ALA A 58 4.11 7.95 -0.43
N PHE A 59 5.06 8.18 0.47
CA PHE A 59 4.78 8.25 1.91
C PHE A 59 3.87 9.43 2.27
N GLU A 60 4.12 10.62 1.71
CA GLU A 60 3.28 11.79 1.92
C GLU A 60 1.86 11.60 1.36
N ALA A 61 1.72 10.96 0.19
CA ALA A 61 0.42 10.61 -0.37
C ALA A 61 -0.35 9.63 0.55
N ALA A 62 0.31 8.56 1.02
CA ALA A 62 -0.30 7.63 1.96
C ALA A 62 -0.67 8.30 3.29
N ALA A 63 0.16 9.22 3.80
CA ALA A 63 -0.14 9.98 5.01
C ALA A 63 -1.35 10.91 4.83
N ALA A 64 -1.49 11.54 3.66
CA ALA A 64 -2.66 12.35 3.33
C ALA A 64 -3.93 11.51 3.25
N GLU A 65 -3.87 10.30 2.67
CA GLU A 65 -5.00 9.36 2.65
C GLU A 65 -5.43 8.95 4.07
N ILE A 66 -4.48 8.60 4.94
CA ILE A 66 -4.77 8.30 6.36
C ILE A 66 -5.47 9.47 7.05
N LYS A 67 -5.00 10.70 6.83
CA LYS A 67 -5.61 11.89 7.43
C LYS A 67 -7.05 12.10 6.96
N VAL A 68 -7.31 11.96 5.66
CA VAL A 68 -8.67 12.05 5.11
C VAL A 68 -9.59 10.98 5.72
N LEU A 69 -9.11 9.75 5.85
CA LEU A 69 -9.88 8.67 6.47
C LEU A 69 -10.16 8.91 7.96
N GLN A 70 -9.19 9.45 8.70
CA GLN A 70 -9.37 9.82 10.10
C GLN A 70 -10.41 10.94 10.26
N GLU A 71 -10.35 11.97 9.41
CA GLU A 71 -11.34 13.06 9.42
C GLU A 71 -12.75 12.54 9.06
N HIS A 72 -12.84 11.58 8.13
CA HIS A 72 -14.10 10.91 7.79
C HIS A 72 -14.65 10.08 8.95
N ASP A 73 -13.82 9.28 9.62
CA ASP A 73 -14.21 8.46 10.77
C ASP A 73 -14.71 9.35 11.94
N VAL A 74 -14.02 10.46 12.19
CA VAL A 74 -14.48 11.45 13.17
C VAL A 74 -15.84 12.02 12.74
N SER A 75 -16.03 12.39 11.47
CA SER A 75 -17.30 12.94 10.95
C SER A 75 -18.46 11.93 11.02
N GLU A 76 -18.24 10.66 10.69
CA GLU A 76 -19.23 9.59 10.82
C GLU A 76 -19.56 9.27 12.28
N SER A 77 -18.55 9.23 13.16
CA SER A 77 -18.73 9.06 14.60
C SER A 77 -19.58 10.18 15.22
N HIS A 78 -19.48 11.42 14.70
CA HIS A 78 -20.35 12.52 15.11
C HIS A 78 -21.79 12.38 14.59
N ARG A 79 -21.99 11.80 13.40
CA ARG A 79 -23.34 11.58 12.84
C ARG A 79 -24.12 10.49 13.56
N TYR A 80 -23.46 9.38 13.90
CA TYR A 80 -24.12 8.23 14.52
C TYR A 80 -23.96 8.20 16.04
N GLY A 81 -23.12 9.07 16.62
CA GLY A 81 -22.75 9.01 18.03
C GLY A 81 -21.73 7.91 18.28
N LYS A 82 -21.05 7.96 19.44
CA LYS A 82 -20.07 6.91 19.83
C LYS A 82 -20.73 5.54 19.73
N ALA A 83 -20.07 4.58 19.08
CA ALA A 83 -20.56 3.21 18.89
C ALA A 83 -21.10 2.58 20.19
N GLU A 84 -20.43 2.86 21.31
CA GLU A 84 -20.84 2.42 22.65
C GLU A 84 -22.23 2.95 23.07
N ILE A 85 -22.53 4.22 22.80
CA ILE A 85 -23.82 4.85 23.14
C ILE A 85 -24.92 4.27 22.25
N VAL A 86 -24.62 4.10 20.96
CA VAL A 86 -25.54 3.49 19.99
C VAL A 86 -25.85 2.05 20.39
N HIS A 87 -24.82 1.28 20.73
CA HIS A 87 -24.96 -0.10 21.17
C HIS A 87 -25.80 -0.19 22.44
N GLN A 88 -25.50 0.60 23.48
CA GLN A 88 -26.28 0.62 24.71
C GLN A 88 -27.74 1.05 24.50
N SER A 89 -28.00 1.98 23.57
CA SER A 89 -29.36 2.41 23.22
C SER A 89 -30.12 1.32 22.47
N ILE A 90 -29.48 0.67 21.49
CA ILE A 90 -30.06 -0.45 20.73
C ILE A 90 -30.34 -1.62 21.66
N THR A 91 -29.40 -2.01 22.51
CA THR A 91 -29.55 -3.09 23.49
C THR A 91 -30.71 -2.82 24.44
N ARG A 92 -30.76 -1.64 25.08
CA ARG A 92 -31.91 -1.27 25.94
C ARG A 92 -33.22 -1.30 25.18
N ARG A 93 -33.22 -0.82 23.93
CA ARG A 93 -34.43 -0.80 23.10
C ARG A 93 -34.89 -2.23 22.80
N ILE A 94 -33.99 -3.13 22.39
CA ILE A 94 -34.27 -4.56 22.15
C ILE A 94 -34.76 -5.26 23.42
N GLU A 95 -34.13 -5.01 24.56
CA GLU A 95 -34.54 -5.59 25.86
C GLU A 95 -35.90 -5.06 26.32
N SER A 96 -36.21 -3.80 26.01
CA SER A 96 -37.49 -3.16 26.34
C SER A 96 -38.64 -3.53 25.38
N PHE A 97 -38.33 -4.08 24.21
CA PHE A 97 -39.36 -4.46 23.25
C PHE A 97 -40.08 -5.72 23.75
N PRO A 98 -41.42 -5.73 23.83
CA PRO A 98 -42.15 -6.96 24.12
C PRO A 98 -41.75 -7.99 23.08
N GLN A 99 -41.12 -9.07 23.55
CA GLN A 99 -40.71 -10.17 22.69
C GLN A 99 -41.95 -10.65 21.95
N LEU A 100 -41.84 -10.80 20.63
CA LEU A 100 -42.94 -11.35 19.86
C LEU A 100 -43.32 -12.72 20.46
N PRO A 101 -44.60 -13.05 20.54
CA PRO A 101 -45.03 -14.38 20.94
C PRO A 101 -44.27 -15.46 20.15
N ALA A 102 -43.86 -16.55 20.81
CA ALA A 102 -42.99 -17.58 20.21
C ALA A 102 -43.55 -18.14 18.88
N ASN A 103 -44.87 -18.30 18.80
CA ASN A 103 -45.56 -18.72 17.58
C ASN A 103 -45.41 -17.72 16.41
N VAL A 104 -45.30 -16.42 16.70
CA VAL A 104 -45.05 -15.38 15.69
C VAL A 104 -43.57 -15.39 15.29
N GLN A 105 -42.66 -15.63 16.23
CA GLN A 105 -41.22 -15.77 15.94
C GLN A 105 -40.92 -16.96 15.03
N GLU A 106 -41.49 -18.13 15.31
CA GLU A 106 -41.33 -19.33 14.48
C GLU A 106 -41.86 -19.12 13.05
N ARG A 107 -43.03 -18.49 12.92
CA ARG A 107 -43.61 -18.14 11.61
C ARG A 107 -42.77 -17.12 10.85
N TRP A 108 -42.20 -16.15 11.56
CA TRP A 108 -41.25 -15.22 10.97
C TRP A 108 -40.00 -15.94 10.47
N ALA A 109 -39.40 -16.82 11.27
CA ALA A 109 -38.21 -17.56 10.89
C ALA A 109 -38.43 -18.38 9.62
N ALA A 110 -39.60 -19.01 9.46
CA ALA A 110 -39.97 -19.70 8.23
C ALA A 110 -40.11 -18.73 7.03
N LYS A 111 -40.86 -17.63 7.19
CA LYS A 111 -41.08 -16.63 6.11
C LYS A 111 -39.79 -15.91 5.72
N ALA A 112 -38.90 -15.64 6.68
CA ALA A 112 -37.59 -15.03 6.47
C ALA A 112 -36.68 -15.93 5.63
N ASN A 113 -36.58 -17.22 5.97
CA ASN A 113 -35.82 -18.20 5.20
C ASN A 113 -36.32 -18.32 3.75
N ASP A 114 -37.65 -18.34 3.55
CA ASP A 114 -38.23 -18.36 2.21
C ASP A 114 -37.95 -17.06 1.43
N TYR A 115 -37.96 -15.91 2.12
CA TYR A 115 -37.61 -14.63 1.54
C TYR A 115 -36.13 -14.59 1.11
N GLU A 116 -35.21 -15.02 1.96
CA GLU A 116 -33.78 -15.11 1.69
C GLU A 116 -33.49 -15.96 0.45
N LYS A 117 -34.12 -17.14 0.36
CA LYS A 117 -33.99 -18.02 -0.81
C LYS A 117 -34.58 -17.42 -2.08
N LYS A 118 -35.75 -16.79 -2.00
CA LYS A 118 -36.46 -16.22 -3.15
C LYS A 118 -35.76 -14.98 -3.71
N HIS A 119 -35.22 -14.15 -2.84
CA HIS A 119 -34.63 -12.86 -3.21
C HIS A 119 -33.10 -12.88 -3.23
N ILE A 120 -32.46 -14.00 -2.87
CA ILE A 120 -31.00 -14.18 -2.82
C ILE A 120 -30.36 -13.08 -1.96
N VAL A 121 -30.84 -12.97 -0.72
CA VAL A 121 -30.33 -12.02 0.28
C VAL A 121 -29.95 -12.78 1.54
N SER A 122 -28.92 -12.31 2.25
CA SER A 122 -28.46 -12.96 3.48
C SER A 122 -29.37 -12.73 4.68
N PHE A 123 -30.16 -11.66 4.66
CA PHE A 123 -31.18 -11.35 5.66
C PHE A 123 -32.32 -10.55 5.00
N PRO A 124 -33.58 -10.72 5.42
CA PRO A 124 -34.69 -9.93 4.92
C PRO A 124 -34.56 -8.47 5.36
N PRO A 125 -34.93 -7.49 4.49
CA PRO A 125 -34.99 -6.09 4.89
C PRO A 125 -36.09 -5.87 5.95
N SER A 126 -35.94 -4.83 6.76
CA SER A 126 -36.88 -4.49 7.84
C SER A 126 -38.32 -4.28 7.35
N THR A 127 -38.50 -3.86 6.10
CA THR A 127 -39.81 -3.69 5.46
C THR A 127 -40.59 -5.01 5.35
N ALA A 128 -39.92 -6.10 5.00
CA ALA A 128 -40.53 -7.43 4.90
C ALA A 128 -41.01 -7.94 6.27
N PHE A 129 -40.25 -7.62 7.33
CA PHE A 129 -40.65 -7.94 8.70
C PHE A 129 -41.88 -7.12 9.14
N VAL A 130 -41.90 -5.82 8.87
CA VAL A 130 -43.04 -4.95 9.21
C VAL A 130 -44.32 -5.39 8.49
N GLU A 131 -44.23 -5.75 7.22
CA GLU A 131 -45.36 -6.33 6.46
C GLU A 131 -45.85 -7.63 7.08
N PHE A 132 -44.94 -8.54 7.44
CA PHE A 132 -45.29 -9.77 8.13
C PHE A 132 -46.02 -9.51 9.46
N ILE A 133 -45.55 -8.57 10.28
CA ILE A 133 -46.22 -8.26 11.55
C ILE A 133 -47.61 -7.67 11.33
N ARG A 134 -47.82 -6.84 10.31
CA ARG A 134 -49.17 -6.36 9.94
C ARG A 134 -50.09 -7.50 9.51
N ASP A 135 -49.58 -8.46 8.73
CA ASP A 135 -50.33 -9.66 8.35
C ASP A 135 -50.73 -10.47 9.58
N GLN A 136 -49.78 -10.71 10.50
CA GLN A 136 -50.04 -11.47 11.72
C GLN A 136 -51.04 -10.75 12.65
N ALA A 137 -50.98 -9.43 12.77
CA ALA A 137 -51.94 -8.65 13.55
C ALA A 137 -53.37 -8.78 12.98
N THR A 138 -53.50 -8.86 11.66
CA THR A 138 -54.79 -9.05 10.97
C THR A 138 -55.34 -10.47 11.15
N ILE A 139 -54.46 -11.47 11.13
CA ILE A 139 -54.82 -12.90 11.22
C ILE A 139 -55.11 -13.31 12.68
N CYS A 140 -54.35 -12.81 13.65
CA CYS A 140 -54.40 -13.29 15.03
C CYS A 140 -55.27 -12.46 15.98
N LYS A 141 -55.83 -11.30 15.58
CA LYS A 141 -56.42 -10.32 16.54
C LYS A 141 -55.53 -10.16 17.78
N LEU A 142 -54.26 -9.83 17.54
CA LEU A 142 -53.34 -9.40 18.59
C LEU A 142 -53.81 -8.07 19.21
#